data_AF-A0A438CUH7-F1
#
_entry.id   AF-A0A438CUH7-F1
#
_cell.length_a   1.000
_cell.length_b   1.000
_cell.length_c   1.000
_cell.angle_alpha   90.00
_cell.angle_beta   90.00
_cell.angle_gamma   90.00
#
_symmetry.space_group_name_H-M   'P 1'
#
loop_
_entity.id
_entity.type
_entity.pdbx_description
1 polymer ?
#
loop_
_entity_poly.entity_id
_entity_poly.type
_entity_poly.pdbx_seq_one_letter_code
_entity_poly.pdbx_strand_id
1 'polypeptide(L)'
;MDIGSLVDCLDTNPFKWGPPPFRFENMWLQHPSFKECFSSWWREFEGNGWEGHKFMRKLQFVKAKLKDWNKNTFGMLKERKKSILDEIANIDAIEQEGVLSSDLSAQRV
;
A
#
# COMPACT_ATOMS: atom_id res chain seq x y z
N MET A 1 9.79 17.52 29.06
CA MET A 1 10.02 16.53 27.98
C MET A 1 8.68 16.33 27.33
N ASP A 2 8.55 16.83 26.11
CA ASP A 2 7.28 16.90 25.40
C ASP A 2 6.98 15.55 24.73
N ILE A 3 5.73 15.12 24.77
CA ILE A 3 5.24 13.81 24.30
C ILE A 3 5.19 13.75 22.76
N GLY A 4 5.51 14.86 22.08
CA GLY A 4 5.54 14.97 20.60
C GLY A 4 6.74 14.30 19.88
N SER A 5 7.66 13.63 20.58
CA SER A 5 8.86 13.04 19.97
C SER A 5 8.71 11.57 19.52
N LEU A 6 7.56 10.92 19.75
CA LEU A 6 7.41 9.47 19.57
C LEU A 6 6.50 9.05 18.41
N VAL A 7 6.13 9.97 17.52
CA VAL A 7 5.36 9.65 16.31
C VAL A 7 6.06 10.22 15.09
N ASP A 8 7.14 9.56 14.67
CA ASP A 8 7.77 9.86 13.37
C ASP A 8 8.28 8.58 12.69
N CYS A 9 7.41 7.56 12.61
CA CYS A 9 7.69 6.34 11.85
C CYS A 9 6.89 6.19 10.56
N LEU A 10 6.10 7.20 10.13
CA LEU A 10 5.32 7.07 8.90
C LEU A 10 5.23 8.32 8.02
N ASP A 11 6.00 9.38 8.29
CA ASP A 11 5.96 10.56 7.43
C ASP A 11 7.06 10.61 6.37
N THR A 12 6.57 10.72 5.15
CA THR A 12 7.23 11.07 3.90
C THR A 12 8.21 12.23 4.07
N ASN A 13 9.46 11.93 4.43
CA ASN A 13 10.53 12.91 4.38
C ASN A 13 10.81 13.32 2.90
N PRO A 14 10.65 14.62 2.52
CA PRO A 14 10.92 15.11 1.18
C PRO A 14 12.42 15.35 0.89
N PHE A 15 13.32 15.09 1.85
CA PHE A 15 14.77 15.18 1.65
C PHE A 15 15.28 14.02 0.77
N LYS A 16 15.29 14.27 -0.55
CA LYS A 16 15.75 13.35 -1.60
C LYS A 16 17.28 13.30 -1.70
N TRP A 17 17.94 12.57 -0.80
CA TRP A 17 19.30 12.07 -1.08
C TRP A 17 19.30 10.55 -0.99
N GLY A 18 19.52 9.90 -2.13
CA GLY A 18 19.67 8.45 -2.25
C GLY A 18 18.47 7.72 -2.88
N PRO A 19 18.65 6.42 -3.20
CA PRO A 19 17.56 5.58 -3.69
C PRO A 19 16.41 5.57 -2.67
N PRO A 20 15.15 5.53 -3.13
CA PRO A 20 14.01 5.52 -2.24
C PRO A 20 14.13 4.35 -1.26
N PRO A 21 13.83 4.57 0.04
CA PRO A 21 13.91 3.51 1.03
C PRO A 21 12.99 2.36 0.66
N PHE A 22 13.30 1.17 1.18
CA PHE A 22 12.45 0.00 1.01
C PHE A 22 11.08 0.29 1.66
N ARG A 23 10.03 0.35 0.82
CA ARG A 23 8.65 0.58 1.29
C ARG A 23 7.98 -0.76 1.58
N PHE A 24 7.21 -0.79 2.65
CA PHE A 24 6.51 -1.96 3.14
C PHE A 24 5.04 -1.62 3.40
N GLU A 25 4.11 -2.49 3.00
CA GLU A 25 2.67 -2.29 3.24
C GLU A 25 2.25 -3.03 4.51
N ASN A 26 1.58 -2.34 5.45
CA ASN A 26 1.21 -2.90 6.74
C ASN A 26 0.36 -4.19 6.63
N MET A 27 -0.47 -4.29 5.59
CA MET A 27 -1.29 -5.48 5.33
C MET A 27 -0.48 -6.77 5.15
N TRP A 28 0.78 -6.67 4.70
CA TRP A 28 1.62 -7.84 4.52
C TRP A 28 1.90 -8.52 5.86
N LEU A 29 2.14 -7.76 6.93
CA LEU A 29 2.35 -8.32 8.28
C LEU A 29 1.11 -9.02 8.83
N GLN A 30 -0.08 -8.66 8.34
CA GLN A 30 -1.35 -9.25 8.76
C GLN A 30 -1.64 -10.57 8.04
N HIS A 31 -0.97 -10.83 6.90
CA HIS A 31 -1.20 -12.07 6.16
C HIS A 31 -0.52 -13.26 6.85
N PRO A 32 -1.24 -14.36 7.16
CA PRO A 32 -0.72 -15.48 7.95
C PRO A 32 0.58 -16.09 7.39
N SER A 33 0.69 -16.18 6.07
CA SER A 33 1.86 -16.79 5.41
C SER A 33 3.05 -15.85 5.25
N PHE A 34 2.91 -14.54 5.52
CA PHE A 34 3.93 -13.55 5.12
C PHE A 34 5.29 -13.83 5.76
N LYS A 35 5.30 -14.09 7.08
CA LYS A 35 6.53 -14.32 7.84
C LYS A 35 7.29 -15.56 7.36
N GLU A 36 6.56 -16.63 7.04
CA GLU A 36 7.13 -17.87 6.53
C GLU A 36 7.68 -17.68 5.11
N CYS A 37 6.89 -17.08 4.21
CA CYS A 37 7.31 -16.76 2.85
C CYS A 37 8.56 -15.87 2.84
N PHE A 38 8.56 -14.78 3.61
CA PHE A 38 9.71 -13.88 3.71
C PHE A 38 10.96 -14.59 4.23
N SER A 39 10.82 -15.41 5.27
CA SER A 39 11.93 -16.19 5.83
C SER A 39 12.50 -17.18 4.81
N SER A 40 11.64 -17.81 4.01
CA SER A 40 12.04 -18.70 2.92
C SER A 40 12.84 -17.95 1.86
N TRP A 41 12.32 -16.84 1.34
CA TRP A 41 13.02 -16.04 0.31
C TRP A 41 14.34 -15.47 0.84
N TRP A 42 14.38 -15.10 2.11
CA TRP A 42 15.61 -14.62 2.74
C TRP A 42 16.67 -15.73 2.79
N ARG A 43 16.30 -16.99 2.98
CA ARG A 43 17.27 -18.11 3.00
C ARG A 43 17.64 -18.60 1.59
N GLU A 44 16.72 -18.48 0.64
CA GLU A 44 16.88 -18.89 -0.76
C GLU A 44 17.98 -18.10 -1.51
N PHE A 45 18.26 -16.86 -1.10
CA PHE A 45 19.25 -16.04 -1.79
C PHE A 45 20.70 -16.50 -1.50
N GLU A 46 21.36 -16.98 -2.54
CA GLU A 46 22.80 -17.21 -2.60
C GLU A 46 23.46 -16.14 -3.48
N GLY A 47 24.38 -15.36 -2.91
CA GLY A 47 25.02 -14.24 -3.59
C GLY A 47 26.54 -14.29 -3.50
N ASN A 48 27.20 -13.83 -4.56
CA ASN A 48 28.67 -13.75 -4.64
C ASN A 48 29.16 -12.31 -4.42
N GLY A 49 30.44 -12.17 -4.05
CA GLY A 49 31.11 -10.88 -3.83
C GLY A 49 31.30 -10.52 -2.35
N TRP A 50 31.56 -9.24 -2.08
CA TRP A 50 31.71 -8.75 -0.70
C TRP A 50 30.35 -8.59 0.00
N GLU A 51 30.35 -8.61 1.32
CA GLU A 51 29.12 -8.75 2.14
C GLU A 51 28.07 -7.65 1.88
N GLY A 52 28.49 -6.40 1.68
CA GLY A 52 27.55 -5.33 1.34
C GLY A 52 26.91 -5.49 -0.05
N HIS A 53 27.66 -5.97 -1.04
CA HIS A 53 27.08 -6.30 -2.35
C HIS A 53 26.11 -7.48 -2.24
N LYS A 54 26.46 -8.53 -1.48
CA LYS A 54 25.55 -9.65 -1.20
C LYS A 54 24.26 -9.16 -0.54
N PHE A 55 24.36 -8.31 0.48
CA PHE A 55 23.22 -7.74 1.17
C PHE A 55 22.31 -6.93 0.24
N MET A 56 22.89 -6.05 -0.59
CA MET A 56 22.12 -5.26 -1.55
C MET A 56 21.39 -6.13 -2.59
N ARG A 57 22.06 -7.17 -3.10
CA ARG A 57 21.45 -8.13 -4.03
C ARG A 57 20.34 -8.95 -3.36
N LYS A 58 20.53 -9.33 -2.11
CA LYS A 58 19.52 -10.03 -1.29
C LYS A 58 18.25 -9.21 -1.11
N LEU A 59 18.39 -7.91 -0.82
CA LEU A 59 17.27 -6.98 -0.73
C LEU A 59 16.53 -6.85 -2.08
N GLN A 60 17.26 -6.76 -3.19
CA GLN A 60 16.66 -6.73 -4.53
C GLN A 60 15.90 -8.01 -4.86
N PHE A 61 16.45 -9.17 -4.49
CA PHE A 61 15.80 -10.47 -4.67
C PHE A 61 14.49 -10.58 -3.89
N VAL A 62 14.53 -10.26 -2.59
CA VAL A 62 13.33 -10.30 -1.74
C VAL A 62 12.30 -9.27 -2.20
N LYS A 63 12.73 -8.09 -2.67
CA LYS A 63 11.84 -7.09 -3.27
C LYS A 63 11.08 -7.64 -4.49
N ALA A 64 11.73 -8.45 -5.33
CA ALA A 64 11.07 -9.07 -6.48
C ALA A 64 10.04 -10.12 -6.05
N LYS A 65 10.43 -11.07 -5.17
CA LYS A 65 9.53 -12.08 -4.61
C LYS A 65 8.31 -11.46 -3.94
N LEU A 66 8.51 -10.37 -3.20
CA LEU A 66 7.45 -9.65 -2.51
C LEU A 66 6.46 -9.00 -3.48
N LYS A 67 6.92 -8.45 -4.61
CA LYS A 67 6.04 -7.89 -5.64
C LYS A 67 5.15 -8.98 -6.26
N ASP A 68 5.74 -10.12 -6.59
CA ASP A 68 5.01 -11.25 -7.18
C ASP A 68 4.00 -11.81 -6.19
N TRP A 69 4.42 -12.04 -4.95
CA TRP A 69 3.54 -12.52 -3.89
C TRP A 69 2.41 -11.54 -3.59
N ASN A 70 2.69 -10.23 -3.52
CA ASN A 70 1.66 -9.21 -3.30
C ASN A 70 0.60 -9.23 -4.40
N LYS A 71 1.03 -9.34 -5.67
CA LYS A 71 0.10 -9.45 -6.81
C LYS A 71 -0.74 -10.72 -6.74
N ASN A 72 -0.13 -11.86 -6.39
CA ASN A 72 -0.84 -13.15 -6.34
C ASN A 72 -1.79 -13.26 -5.13
N THR A 73 -1.46 -12.61 -4.01
CA THR A 73 -2.21 -12.73 -2.76
C THR A 73 -3.32 -11.69 -2.67
N PHE A 74 -3.03 -10.45 -3.05
CA PHE A 74 -3.96 -9.33 -2.89
C PHE A 74 -4.52 -8.80 -4.22
N GLY A 75 -3.99 -9.27 -5.35
CA GLY A 75 -4.39 -8.78 -6.67
C GLY A 75 -4.00 -7.32 -6.89
N MET A 76 -4.81 -6.63 -7.70
CA MET A 76 -4.63 -5.22 -8.04
C MET A 76 -5.39 -4.32 -7.05
N LEU A 77 -4.96 -4.31 -5.78
CA LEU A 77 -5.63 -3.54 -4.72
C LEU A 77 -5.85 -2.07 -5.05
N LYS A 78 -4.92 -1.46 -5.80
CA LYS A 78 -5.06 -0.05 -6.24
C LYS A 78 -6.25 0.14 -7.17
N GLU A 79 -6.44 -0.79 -8.11
CA GLU A 79 -7.55 -0.75 -9.06
C GLU A 79 -8.86 -1.06 -8.36
N ARG A 80 -8.87 -2.07 -7.48
CA ARG A 80 -10.06 -2.38 -6.67
C ARG A 80 -10.46 -1.21 -5.78
N LYS A 81 -9.50 -0.56 -5.11
CA LYS A 81 -9.76 0.65 -4.31
C LYS A 81 -10.33 1.76 -5.18
N LYS A 82 -9.77 1.98 -6.37
CA LYS A 82 -10.27 2.99 -7.30
C LYS A 82 -11.70 2.69 -7.74
N SER A 83 -11.99 1.46 -8.16
CA SER A 83 -13.34 1.03 -8.56
C SER A 83 -14.37 1.29 -7.46
N ILE A 84 -14.04 0.94 -6.22
CA ILE A 84 -14.93 1.16 -5.07
C ILE A 84 -15.16 2.67 -4.84
N LEU A 85 -14.12 3.49 -4.97
CA LEU A 85 -14.25 4.95 -4.82
C LEU A 85 -15.09 5.56 -5.96
N ASP A 86 -14.92 5.07 -7.19
CA ASP A 86 -15.70 5.51 -8.35
C ASP A 86 -17.18 5.11 -8.19
N GLU A 87 -17.46 3.90 -7.67
CA GLU A 87 -18.81 3.44 -7.34
C GLU A 87 -19.47 4.30 -6.24
N ILE A 88 -18.74 4.61 -5.17
CA ILE A 88 -19.22 5.50 -4.09
C ILE A 88 -19.54 6.88 -4.66
N ALA A 89 -18.64 7.46 -5.45
CA ALA A 89 -18.87 8.78 -6.04
C ALA A 89 -20.09 8.81 -6.97
N ASN A 90 -20.36 7.71 -7.69
CA ASN A 90 -21.55 7.60 -8.52
C ASN A 90 -22.85 7.50 -7.69
N ILE A 91 -22.83 6.75 -6.58
CA ILE A 91 -23.97 6.68 -5.66
C ILE A 91 -24.25 8.07 -5.06
N ASP A 92 -23.21 8.75 -4.58
CA ASP A 92 -23.33 10.10 -4.00
C ASP A 92 -23.91 11.10 -5.01
N ALA A 93 -23.53 11.00 -6.29
CA ALA A 93 -24.06 11.86 -7.36
C ALA A 93 -25.55 11.61 -7.63
N ILE A 94 -25.97 10.34 -7.69
CA ILE A 94 -27.39 9.96 -7.88
C ILE A 94 -28.24 10.43 -6.70
N GLU A 95 -27.74 10.31 -5.47
CA GLU A 95 -28.44 10.79 -4.28
C GLU A 95 -28.63 12.32 -4.30
N GLN A 96 -27.60 13.08 -4.70
CA GLN A 96 -27.73 14.53 -4.86
C GLN A 96 -28.75 14.92 -5.94
N GLU A 97 -28.78 14.23 -7.08
CA GLU A 97 -29.78 14.45 -8.12
C GLU A 97 -31.20 14.09 -7.66
N GLY A 98 -31.36 13.00 -6.89
CA GLY A 98 -32.64 12.58 -6.31
C GLY A 98 -33.16 13.52 -5.23
N VAL A 99 -32.27 14.05 -4.37
CA VAL A 99 -32.60 15.05 -3.35
C VAL A 99 -33.02 16.36 -4.00
N LEU A 100 -32.25 16.86 -4.99
CA LEU A 100 -32.61 18.05 -5.77
C LEU A 100 -33.95 17.88 -6.50
N SER A 101 -34.23 16.68 -7.03
CA SER A 101 -35.51 16.38 -7.67
C SER A 101 -36.70 16.41 -6.69
N SER A 102 -36.51 15.91 -5.46
CA SER A 102 -37.54 15.95 -4.41
C SER A 102 -37.78 17.35 -3.86
N ASP A 103 -36.72 18.15 -3.64
CA ASP A 103 -36.83 19.53 -3.14
C ASP A 103 -37.51 20.47 -4.15
N LEU A 104 -37.23 20.30 -5.45
CA LEU A 104 -37.92 21.06 -6.50
C LEU A 104 -39.41 20.72 -6.62
N SER A 105 -39.82 19.52 -6.20
CA SER A 105 -41.24 19.11 -6.17
C SER A 105 -41.99 19.68 -4.97
N ALA A 106 -41.30 19.94 -3.85
CA ALA A 106 -41.87 20.57 -2.65
C ALA A 106 -42.09 22.08 -2.79
N GLN A 107 -41.42 22.73 -3.73
CA GLN A 107 -41.50 24.19 -3.96
C GLN A 107 -42.57 24.61 -4.99
N ARG A 108 -43.32 23.66 -5.56
CA ARG A 108 -44.36 23.89 -6.59
C ARG A 108 -45.81 23.89 -6.07
N VAL A 109 -46.03 24.01 -4.76
CA VAL A 109 -47.38 24.10 -4.16
C VAL A 109 -47.70 25.52 -3.75
#